data_AF-A0A0C1UDE7-F1
#
_entry.id   AF-A0A0C1UDE7-F1
#
_cell.length_a   1.000
_cell.length_b   1.000
_cell.length_c   1.000
_cell.angle_alpha   90.00
_cell.angle_beta   90.00
_cell.angle_gamma   90.00
#
_symmetry.space_group_name_H-M   'P 1'
#
loop_
_entity.id
_entity.type
_entity.pdbx_description
1 polymer ?
#
loop_
_entity_poly.entity_id
_entity_poly.type
_entity_poly.pdbx_seq_one_letter_code
_entity_poly.pdbx_strand_id
1 'polypeptide(L)' 'RLNELLMQAKEDDEARQAFIDLLEVLGSDNPKASEWRRKLASALY' A
#
# COMPACT_ATOMS: atom_id res chain seq x y z
N ARG A 1 10.31 -4.36 3.38
CA ARG A 1 8.95 -4.36 4.00
C ARG A 1 7.87 -3.73 3.13
N LEU A 2 7.75 -2.41 2.97
CA LEU A 2 6.66 -1.81 2.14
C LEU A 2 6.67 -2.32 0.68
N ASN A 3 7.85 -2.47 0.08
CA ASN A 3 7.96 -3.01 -1.28
C ASN A 3 7.58 -4.50 -1.39
N GLU A 4 7.83 -5.30 -0.34
CA GLU A 4 7.48 -6.72 -0.31
C GLU A 4 5.98 -6.90 -0.09
N LEU A 5 5.40 -6.13 0.83
CA LEU A 5 3.96 -6.05 1.04
C LEU A 5 3.24 -5.61 -0.24
N LEU A 6 3.81 -4.68 -1.00
CA LEU A 6 3.26 -4.26 -2.29
C LEU A 6 3.24 -5.40 -3.32
N MET A 7 4.26 -6.28 -3.34
CA MET A 7 4.26 -7.44 -4.22
C MET A 7 3.21 -8.47 -3.78
N GLN A 8 3.09 -8.71 -2.47
CA GLN A 8 2.10 -9.64 -1.90
C GLN A 8 0.67 -9.15 -2.10
N ALA A 9 0.41 -7.85 -1.99
CA ALA A 9 -0.92 -7.24 -2.15
C ALA A 9 -1.58 -7.48 -3.52
N LYS A 10 -0.82 -7.95 -4.52
CA LYS A 10 -1.33 -8.33 -5.84
C LYS A 10 -2.09 -9.66 -5.81
N GLU A 11 -1.66 -10.59 -4.97
CA GLU A 11 -2.16 -11.97 -4.91
C GLU A 11 -2.86 -12.27 -3.58
N ASP A 12 -2.67 -11.40 -2.59
CA ASP A 12 -3.16 -11.56 -1.22
C ASP A 12 -3.92 -10.30 -0.78
N ASP A 13 -5.24 -10.44 -0.63
CA ASP A 13 -6.12 -9.37 -0.17
C ASP A 13 -5.87 -8.99 1.31
N GLU A 14 -5.38 -9.91 2.13
CA GLU A 14 -5.00 -9.66 3.53
C GLU A 14 -3.74 -8.78 3.60
N ALA A 15 -2.74 -9.09 2.77
CA ALA A 15 -1.53 -8.28 2.63
C ALA A 15 -1.86 -6.88 2.08
N ARG A 16 -2.82 -6.79 1.16
CA ARG A 16 -3.33 -5.51 0.65
C ARG A 16 -3.96 -4.69 1.77
N GLN A 17 -4.80 -5.31 2.60
CA GLN A 17 -5.49 -4.61 3.67
C GLN A 17 -4.49 -4.10 4.73
N ALA A 18 -3.55 -4.94 5.15
CA ALA A 18 -2.48 -4.54 6.07
C ALA A 18 -1.62 -3.38 5.53
N PHE A 19 -1.39 -3.34 4.21
CA PHE A 19 -0.69 -2.23 3.57
C PHE A 19 -1.52 -0.94 3.60
N ILE A 20 -2.82 -1.02 3.35
CA ILE A 20 -3.74 0.14 3.42
C ILE A 20 -3.83 0.66 4.86
N ASP A 21 -4.03 -0.20 5.86
CA ASP A 21 -4.04 0.16 7.28
C ASP A 21 -2.77 0.92 7.67
N LEU A 22 -1.61 0.45 7.22
CA LEU A 22 -0.32 1.08 7.50
C LEU A 22 -0.21 2.48 6.85
N LEU A 23 -0.82 2.67 5.67
CA LEU A 23 -0.89 3.97 5.01
C LEU A 23 -1.88 4.93 5.68
N GLU A 24 -2.95 4.40 6.29
CA GLU A 24 -3.89 5.20 7.09
C GLU A 24 -3.25 5.69 8.38
N VAL A 25 -2.50 4.83 9.08
CA VAL A 25 -1.73 5.22 10.28
C VAL A 25 -0.70 6.31 9.97
N LEU A 26 -0.09 6.28 8.77
CA LEU A 26 0.86 7.31 8.32
C LEU A 26 0.19 8.66 8.01
N GLY A 27 -1.13 8.69 7.82
CA GLY A 27 -1.90 9.89 7.53
C GLY A 27 -1.94 10.28 6.05
N SER A 28 -3.06 10.86 5.63
CA SER A 28 -3.32 11.28 4.24
C SER A 28 -2.41 12.41 3.76
N ASP A 29 -1.96 13.28 4.68
CA ASP A 29 -1.02 14.37 4.39
C ASP A 29 0.43 13.94 4.26
N ASN A 30 0.75 12.67 4.53
CA ASN A 30 2.10 12.17 4.39
C ASN A 30 2.43 11.95 2.91
N PRO A 31 3.38 12.71 2.32
CA PRO A 31 3.70 12.59 0.90
C PRO A 31 4.17 11.18 0.52
N LYS A 32 4.83 10.47 1.45
CA LYS A 32 5.26 9.09 1.23
C LYS A 32 4.05 8.14 1.14
N ALA A 33 3.03 8.32 1.97
CA ALA A 33 1.84 7.47 1.94
C ALA A 33 1.08 7.62 0.62
N SER A 34 1.00 8.84 0.10
CA SER A 34 0.39 9.13 -1.21
C SER A 34 1.15 8.51 -2.38
N GLU A 35 2.49 8.51 -2.37
CA GLU A 35 3.27 7.76 -3.37
C GLU A 35 3.00 6.26 -3.33
N TRP A 36 2.93 5.67 -2.13
CA TRP A 36 2.66 4.23 -1.98
C TRP A 36 1.24 3.84 -2.39
N ARG A 37 0.23 4.68 -2.14
CA ARG A 37 -1.15 4.47 -2.67
C ARG A 37 -1.17 4.43 -4.19
N ARG A 38 -0.44 5.35 -4.86
CA ARG A 38 -0.32 5.33 -6.33
C ARG A 38 0.34 4.05 -6.83
N LYS A 39 1.43 3.63 -6.19
CA LYS A 39 2.12 2.37 -6.54
C LYS A 39 1.22 1.15 -6.36
N LEU A 40 0.40 1.11 -5.30
CA LEU A 40 -0.59 0.05 -5.11
C LEU A 40 -1.64 0.03 -6.23
N ALA A 41 -2.21 1.19 -6.56
CA ALA A 41 -3.19 1.28 -7.66
C ALA A 41 -2.60 0.81 -9.00
N SER A 42 -1.38 1.25 -9.35
CA SER A 42 -0.68 0.81 -10.57
C SER A 42 -0.21 -0.65 -10.52
N ALA A 43 -0.16 -1.27 -9.35
CA ALA A 43 0.18 -2.68 -9.21
C ALA A 43 -1.02 -3.61 -9.39
N LEU A 44 -2.25 -3.08 -9.20
CA LEU A 44 -3.52 -3.80 -9.24
C LEU A 44 -4.28 -3.64 -10.58
N TYR A 45 -3.90 -2.66 -11.40
CA TYR A 45 -4.51 -2.30 -12.68
C TYR A 45 -3.48 -2.32 -13.80
#